data_AF-A0A061AWY1-F1
#
_entry.id   AF-A0A061AWY1-F1
#
_cell.length_a   1.000
_cell.length_b   1.000
_cell.length_c   1.000
_cell.angle_alpha   90.00
_cell.angle_beta   90.00
_cell.angle_gamma   90.00
#
_symmetry.space_group_name_H-M   'P 1'
#
loop_
_entity.id
_entity.type
_entity.pdbx_description
1 polymer ?
#
loop_
_entity_poly.entity_id
_entity_poly.type
_entity_poly.pdbx_seq_one_letter_code
_entity_poly.pdbx_strand_id
1 'polypeptide(L)' 'MRQTLLRRATSDPWAKRDAWRYEGHFSKKFMYRNLWPGFTYGVGAFVVYVVAEKLFFPPQHHHEESHDEHH' A
#
# COMPACT_ATOMS: atom_id res chain seq x y z
N MET A 1 -3.13 -7.78 15.54
CA MET A 1 -3.84 -9.05 15.29
C MET A 1 -4.86 -9.22 16.39
N ARG A 2 -6.10 -8.86 16.09
CA ARG A 2 -7.21 -8.99 17.04
C ARG A 2 -7.68 -10.43 17.02
N GLN A 3 -7.77 -10.98 18.20
CA GLN A 3 -8.23 -12.30 18.53
C GLN A 3 -9.71 -12.40 18.13
N THR A 4 -9.99 -13.02 16.97
CA THR A 4 -11.37 -13.16 16.47
C THR A 4 -11.82 -14.61 16.36
N LEU A 5 -11.22 -15.53 17.14
CA LEU A 5 -11.58 -16.94 17.04
C LEU A 5 -12.00 -17.64 18.31
N LEU A 6 -12.18 -16.97 19.46
CA LEU A 6 -12.89 -17.58 20.59
C LEU A 6 -13.72 -16.54 21.34
N ARG A 7 -14.95 -16.29 20.86
CA ARG A 7 -16.03 -15.89 21.76
C ARG A 7 -16.11 -16.99 22.84
N ARG A 8 -15.73 -16.64 24.09
CA ARG A 8 -16.12 -17.33 25.34
C ARG A 8 -15.13 -18.27 26.08
N ALA A 9 -13.81 -18.12 25.97
CA ALA A 9 -12.92 -18.70 26.99
C ALA A 9 -11.89 -17.66 27.45
N THR A 10 -12.13 -17.12 28.64
CA THR A 10 -11.22 -16.29 29.43
C THR A 10 -10.65 -15.07 28.70
N SER A 11 -11.36 -13.94 28.80
CA SER A 11 -10.74 -12.63 28.63
C SER A 11 -9.52 -12.60 29.55
N ASP A 12 -8.33 -12.53 28.98
CA ASP A 12 -7.08 -12.55 29.74
C ASP A 12 -7.13 -11.43 30.82
N PRO A 13 -7.15 -11.79 32.12
CA PRO A 13 -7.28 -10.81 33.20
C PRO A 13 -6.09 -9.85 33.27
N TRP A 14 -4.95 -10.23 32.68
CA TRP A 14 -3.74 -9.43 32.61
C TRP A 14 -3.63 -8.62 31.32
N ALA A 15 -4.58 -8.75 30.38
CA ALA A 15 -4.53 -8.02 29.11
C ALA A 15 -4.44 -6.50 29.31
N LYS A 16 -5.14 -5.94 30.31
CA LYS A 16 -5.03 -4.51 30.67
C LYS A 16 -3.70 -4.16 31.30
N ARG A 17 -3.11 -5.06 32.10
CA ARG A 17 -1.78 -4.86 32.70
C ARG A 17 -0.70 -4.96 31.65
N ASP A 18 -0.82 -5.82 30.64
CA ASP A 18 0.21 -5.98 29.62
C ASP A 18 0.00 -5.02 28.43
N ALA A 19 -1.11 -4.26 28.43
CA ALA A 19 -1.44 -3.25 27.42
C ALA A 19 -0.35 -2.18 27.28
N TRP A 20 0.22 -1.66 28.38
CA TRP A 20 1.26 -0.61 28.32
C TRP A 20 2.54 -1.04 27.57
N ARG A 21 2.80 -2.36 27.45
CA ARG A 21 3.97 -2.86 26.70
C ARG A 21 3.77 -2.78 25.18
N TYR A 22 2.52 -2.78 24.73
CA TYR A 22 2.18 -2.93 23.31
C TYR A 22 1.25 -1.82 22.79
N GLU A 23 0.78 -0.93 23.66
CA GLU A 23 0.05 0.29 23.33
C GLU A 23 1.00 1.48 23.12
N GLY A 24 0.54 2.45 22.31
CA GLY A 24 1.27 3.69 22.05
C GLY A 24 2.11 3.67 20.76
N HIS A 25 3.23 4.41 20.79
CA HIS A 25 4.05 4.74 19.61
C HIS A 25 4.70 3.52 18.95
N PHE A 26 4.96 2.46 19.72
CA PHE A 26 5.58 1.21 19.24
C PHE A 26 4.57 0.17 18.74
N SER A 27 3.30 0.55 18.55
CA SER A 27 2.31 -0.36 17.97
C SER A 27 2.66 -0.68 16.51
N LYS A 28 2.48 -1.95 16.11
CA LYS A 28 2.72 -2.43 14.73
C LYS A 28 2.05 -1.55 13.67
N LYS A 29 0.91 -0.93 13.99
CA LYS A 29 0.18 -0.02 13.09
C LYS A 29 0.99 1.23 12.73
N PHE A 30 1.73 1.81 13.66
CA PHE A 30 2.60 2.96 13.40
C PHE A 30 3.86 2.53 12.64
N MET A 31 4.40 1.34 12.93
CA MET A 31 5.50 0.76 12.15
C MET A 31 5.11 0.60 10.69
N TYR A 32 3.94 0.02 10.37
CA TYR A 32 3.49 -0.14 8.99
C TYR A 32 3.33 1.20 8.26
N ARG A 33 2.86 2.23 8.97
CA ARG A 33 2.74 3.58 8.39
C ARG A 33 4.09 4.24 8.15
N ASN A 34 5.10 3.90 8.96
CA ASN A 34 6.46 4.42 8.83
C ASN A 34 7.38 3.54 7.98
N LEU A 35 6.89 2.42 7.43
CA LEU A 35 7.68 1.56 6.54
C LEU A 35 7.94 2.21 5.18
N TRP A 36 7.09 3.14 4.76
CA TRP A 36 7.13 3.72 3.41
C TRP A 36 7.49 5.22 3.41
N PRO A 37 8.60 5.64 4.07
CA PRO A 37 9.03 7.03 4.00
C PRO A 37 9.58 7.28 2.60
N GLY A 38 8.92 8.13 1.81
CA GLY A 38 9.36 8.49 0.45
C GLY A 38 8.70 7.70 -0.69
N PHE A 39 8.28 6.45 -0.47
CA PHE A 39 7.61 5.66 -1.52
C PHE A 39 6.30 6.30 -1.98
N THR A 40 5.53 6.88 -1.05
CA THR A 40 4.29 7.61 -1.39
C THR A 40 4.54 8.84 -2.26
N TYR A 41 5.67 9.51 -2.07
CA TYR A 41 6.05 10.65 -2.91
C TYR A 41 6.47 10.21 -4.31
N GLY A 42 7.26 9.14 -4.42
CA GLY A 42 7.66 8.58 -5.72
C GLY A 42 6.47 8.06 -6.53
N VAL A 43 5.62 7.24 -5.91
CA VAL A 43 4.39 6.75 -6.55
C VAL A 43 3.44 7.90 -6.87
N GLY A 44 3.29 8.88 -5.97
CA GLY A 44 2.44 10.04 -6.19
C GLY A 44 2.87 10.86 -7.40
N ALA A 45 4.15 11.18 -7.53
CA ALA A 45 4.69 11.90 -8.68
C ALA A 45 4.52 11.12 -9.99
N PHE A 46 4.78 9.80 -9.96
CA PHE A 46 4.60 8.93 -11.12
C PHE A 46 3.14 8.88 -11.59
N VAL A 47 2.18 8.72 -10.68
CA VAL A 47 0.76 8.70 -11.02
C VAL A 47 0.31 10.05 -11.60
N VAL A 48 0.74 11.16 -11.01
CA VAL A 48 0.44 12.50 -11.55
C VAL A 48 0.99 12.66 -12.96
N TYR A 49 2.20 12.19 -13.23
CA TYR A 49 2.79 12.21 -14.56
C TYR A 49 1.96 11.37 -15.55
N VAL A 50 1.60 10.13 -15.20
CA VAL A 50 0.80 9.26 -16.09
C VAL A 50 -0.58 9.85 -16.36
N VAL A 51 -1.24 10.42 -15.35
CA VAL A 51 -2.55 11.07 -15.51
C VAL A 51 -2.42 12.30 -16.41
N ALA A 52 -1.39 13.12 -16.18
CA ALA A 52 -1.09 14.25 -17.06
C ALA A 52 -0.85 13.76 -18.50
N GLU A 53 -0.10 12.68 -18.68
CA GLU A 53 0.17 12.13 -20.00
C GLU A 53 -1.12 11.70 -20.71
N LYS A 54 -2.00 10.98 -20.00
CA LYS A 54 -3.29 10.49 -20.54
C LYS A 54 -4.33 11.58 -20.80
N LEU A 55 -4.28 12.70 -20.08
CA LEU A 55 -5.22 13.81 -20.25
C LEU A 55 -4.73 14.84 -21.27
N PHE A 56 -3.42 15.08 -21.35
CA PHE A 56 -2.84 16.10 -22.22
C PHE A 56 -2.27 15.55 -23.54
N PHE A 57 -1.92 14.26 -23.61
CA PHE A 57 -1.59 13.58 -24.86
C PHE A 57 -2.70 12.57 -25.21
N PRO A 58 -3.53 12.81 -26.24
CA PRO A 58 -4.50 11.82 -26.69
C PRO A 58 -3.77 10.53 -27.10
N PRO A 59 -4.31 9.33 -26.81
CA PRO A 59 -3.69 8.06 -27.19
C PRO A 59 -3.63 7.98 -28.71
N GLN A 60 -2.48 8.32 -29.28
CA GLN A 60 -2.19 7.99 -30.67
C GLN A 60 -1.94 6.48 -30.67
N HIS A 61 -2.85 5.74 -31.30
CA HIS A 61 -2.64 4.33 -31.63
C HIS A 61 -1.31 4.20 -32.38
N HIS A 62 -0.26 3.77 -31.70
CA HIS A 62 0.89 3.19 -32.37
C HIS A 62 0.40 1.85 -32.92
N HIS A 63 0.01 1.85 -34.19
CA HIS A 63 0.02 0.64 -34.99
C HIS A 63 1.47 0.12 -34.94
N GLU A 64 1.68 -0.93 -34.15
CA GLU A 64 2.80 -1.84 -34.36
C GLU A 64 2.57 -2.47 -35.74
N GLU A 65 3.14 -1.84 -36.76
CA GLU A 65 3.32 -2.44 -38.06
C GLU A 65 4.38 -3.51 -37.88
N SER A 66 3.92 -4.74 -37.63
CA SER A 66 4.68 -5.95 -37.79
C SER A 66 5.16 -6.01 -39.24
N HIS A 67 6.43 -5.66 -39.47
CA HIS A 67 7.11 -5.92 -40.72
C HIS A 67 7.32 -7.44 -40.85
N ASP A 68 6.33 -8.09 -41.45
CA ASP A 68 6.49 -9.38 -42.10
C ASP A 68 7.40 -9.23 -43.34
N GLU A 69 8.12 -10.32 -43.60
CA GLU A 69 9.12 -10.58 -44.62
C GLU A 69 8.79 -10.06 -46.03
N HIS A 70 9.79 -9.48 -46.71
CA HIS A 70 10.15 -9.75 -48.12
C HIS A 70 11.36 -8.87 -48.51
N HIS A 71 12.53 -9.52 -48.72
CA HIS A 71 13.64 -9.22 -49.64
C HIS A 71 14.98 -9.73 -49.11
#